data_AF-A0A4S8LRB5-F1
#
_entry.id   AF-A0A4S8LRB5-F1
#
_cell.length_a   1.000
_cell.length_b   1.000
_cell.length_c   1.000
_cell.angle_alpha   90.00
_cell.angle_beta   90.00
_cell.angle_gamma   90.00
#
_symmetry.space_group_name_H-M   'P 1'
#
loop_
_entity.id
_entity.type
_entity.pdbx_description
1 polymer ?
#
loop_
_entity_poly.entity_id
_entity_poly.type
_entity_poly.pdbx_seq_one_letter_code
_entity_poly.pdbx_strand_id
1 'polypeptide(L)'
;MASPYFDQSHLLRRLSQLKPELIQEKLAHDPFKLLVAVILLNKTTAKVAIPVFWELIQRWPTPWALSKADQNELSDLLYTLGTYTIRSKRLIDLSLAYLKDPPNKYDPRPSRPTLPSPTKQTSPQKKRIKYPATPVSHLPGTGPYALDSYRIFCTVHDDPLSDEWKTVAPSDKELIRFLKWKWAAEGQMKWCPETGDVQPLTISYLQTLIGELTPRETPSPNTGCIQAT
;
A
#
# COMPACT_ATOMS: atom_id res chain seq x y z
N MET A 1 11.32 44.32 10.69
CA MET A 1 11.14 43.59 9.41
C MET A 1 11.33 42.11 9.71
N ALA A 2 10.25 41.31 9.69
CA ALA A 2 10.34 39.87 9.94
C ALA A 2 10.95 39.19 8.69
N SER A 3 12.02 38.44 8.91
CA SER A 3 12.70 37.68 7.84
C SER A 3 11.77 36.63 7.23
N PRO A 4 11.79 36.38 5.90
CA PRO A 4 11.02 35.32 5.25
C PRO A 4 11.66 33.94 5.49
N TYR A 5 12.02 33.64 6.75
CA TYR A 5 12.37 32.29 7.13
C TYR A 5 11.11 31.44 7.01
N PHE A 6 11.07 30.61 5.97
CA PHE A 6 10.18 29.46 5.93
C PHE A 6 10.46 28.62 7.17
N ASP A 7 9.65 28.82 8.21
CA ASP A 7 9.71 28.04 9.43
C ASP A 7 9.39 26.58 9.08
N GLN A 8 10.23 25.66 9.57
CA GLN A 8 10.04 24.22 9.46
C GLN A 8 8.63 23.82 9.90
N SER A 9 8.08 24.49 10.92
CA SER A 9 6.72 24.29 11.42
C SER A 9 5.65 24.54 10.36
N HIS A 10 5.81 25.59 9.55
CA HIS A 10 4.89 25.90 8.45
C HIS A 10 4.93 24.83 7.35
N LEU A 11 6.13 24.35 7.00
CA LEU A 11 6.28 23.27 6.02
C LEU A 11 5.70 21.96 6.52
N LEU A 12 5.90 21.60 7.78
CA LEU A 12 5.31 20.40 8.39
C LEU A 12 3.78 20.45 8.39
N ARG A 13 3.19 21.61 8.71
CA ARG A 13 1.73 21.82 8.63
C ARG A 13 1.19 21.67 7.20
N ARG A 14 1.94 22.14 6.20
CA ARG A 14 1.56 21.91 4.79
C ARG A 14 1.70 20.45 4.40
N LEU A 15 2.78 19.79 4.83
CA LEU A 15 3.02 18.37 4.56
C LEU A 15 1.92 17.48 5.16
N SER A 16 1.43 17.79 6.36
CA SER A 16 0.34 17.01 6.98
C SER A 16 -0.95 17.03 6.17
N GLN A 17 -1.19 18.07 5.37
CA GLN A 17 -2.35 18.18 4.46
C GLN A 17 -2.17 17.38 3.16
N LEU A 18 -0.96 16.92 2.87
CA LEU A 18 -0.60 16.19 1.64
C LEU A 18 -0.41 14.69 1.90
N LYS A 19 -1.06 14.16 2.93
CA LYS A 19 -1.04 12.72 3.25
C LYS A 19 -1.56 11.91 2.06
N PRO A 20 -0.77 10.96 1.50
CA PRO A 20 -1.26 10.07 0.47
C PRO A 20 -2.43 9.22 0.97
N GLU A 21 -3.56 9.25 0.27
CA GLU A 21 -4.75 8.48 0.64
C GLU A 21 -4.68 7.06 0.08
N LEU A 22 -4.44 6.08 0.96
CA LEU A 22 -4.39 4.67 0.61
C LEU A 22 -5.56 3.91 1.21
N ILE A 23 -6.21 3.05 0.42
CA ILE A 23 -7.34 2.24 0.92
C ILE A 23 -6.92 1.32 2.07
N GLN A 24 -5.65 0.91 2.10
CA GLN A 24 -5.07 0.11 3.17
C GLN A 24 -5.24 0.75 4.55
N GLU A 25 -5.24 2.08 4.66
CA GLU A 25 -5.47 2.77 5.93
C GLU A 25 -6.89 2.54 6.45
N LYS A 26 -7.89 2.57 5.55
CA LYS A 26 -9.29 2.33 5.89
C LYS A 26 -9.55 0.87 6.30
N LEU A 27 -8.70 -0.04 5.84
CA LEU A 27 -8.83 -1.48 6.03
C LEU A 27 -7.85 -2.05 7.05
N ALA A 28 -7.05 -1.20 7.72
CA ALA A 28 -5.99 -1.62 8.64
C ALA A 28 -6.48 -2.58 9.74
N HIS A 29 -7.72 -2.39 10.20
CA HIS A 29 -8.38 -3.19 11.23
C HIS A 29 -8.86 -4.57 10.76
N ASP A 30 -8.89 -4.82 9.45
CA ASP A 30 -9.39 -6.05 8.84
C ASP A 30 -8.35 -6.58 7.83
N PRO A 31 -7.37 -7.38 8.29
CA PRO A 31 -6.33 -7.93 7.43
C PRO A 31 -6.86 -8.69 6.23
N PHE A 32 -7.99 -9.38 6.35
CA PHE A 32 -8.60 -10.09 5.22
C PHE A 32 -9.02 -9.11 4.13
N LYS A 33 -9.79 -8.07 4.48
CA LYS A 33 -10.23 -7.06 3.51
C LYS A 33 -9.05 -6.27 2.93
N LEU A 34 -8.02 -5.98 3.73
CA LEU A 34 -6.80 -5.37 3.22
C LEU A 34 -6.14 -6.25 2.15
N LEU A 35 -6.01 -7.56 2.38
CA LEU A 35 -5.43 -8.49 1.41
C LEU A 35 -6.29 -8.59 0.13
N VAL A 36 -7.61 -8.58 0.25
CA VAL A 36 -8.52 -8.52 -0.90
C VAL A 36 -8.28 -7.25 -1.72
N ALA A 37 -8.24 -6.07 -1.09
CA ALA A 37 -7.96 -4.80 -1.77
C ALA A 37 -6.60 -4.82 -2.48
N VAL A 38 -5.56 -5.33 -1.83
CA VAL A 38 -4.22 -5.45 -2.41
C VAL A 38 -4.21 -6.38 -3.63
N ILE A 39 -4.96 -7.49 -3.61
CA ILE A 39 -5.08 -8.38 -4.77
C ILE A 39 -5.65 -7.62 -5.97
N LEU A 40 -6.67 -6.77 -5.76
CA LEU A 40 -7.29 -5.97 -6.82
C LEU A 40 -6.37 -4.86 -7.34
N LEU A 41 -5.52 -4.30 -6.49
CA LEU A 41 -4.57 -3.23 -6.86
C LEU A 41 -3.34 -3.74 -7.65
N ASN A 42 -3.12 -5.05 -7.74
CA ASN A 42 -2.00 -5.59 -8.50
C ASN A 42 -2.11 -5.24 -9.99
N LYS A 43 -1.27 -4.32 -10.48
CA LYS A 43 -1.29 -3.82 -11.87
C LYS A 43 -2.60 -3.12 -12.26
N THR A 44 -3.33 -2.56 -11.29
CA THR A 44 -4.56 -1.80 -11.51
C THR A 44 -4.52 -0.52 -10.69
N THR A 45 -5.05 0.58 -11.23
CA THR A 45 -5.07 1.85 -10.51
C THR A 45 -6.13 1.85 -9.42
N ALA A 46 -5.84 2.52 -8.30
CA ALA A 46 -6.79 2.66 -7.19
C ALA A 46 -8.14 3.25 -7.64
N LYS A 47 -8.12 4.22 -8.58
CA LYS A 47 -9.32 4.86 -9.14
C LYS A 47 -10.34 3.86 -9.68
N VAL A 48 -9.89 2.77 -10.30
CA VAL A 48 -10.77 1.74 -10.89
C VAL A 48 -10.98 0.56 -9.94
N ALA A 49 -9.97 0.17 -9.16
CA ALA A 49 -10.08 -0.96 -8.25
C ALA A 49 -10.97 -0.68 -7.01
N ILE A 50 -10.95 0.54 -6.48
CA ILE A 50 -11.66 0.87 -5.22
C ILE A 50 -13.18 0.72 -5.34
N PRO A 51 -13.87 1.23 -6.38
CA PRO A 51 -15.31 1.00 -6.52
C PRO A 51 -15.67 -0.49 -6.58
N VAL A 52 -14.91 -1.27 -7.36
CA VAL A 52 -15.12 -2.73 -7.49
C VAL A 52 -14.84 -3.45 -6.16
N PHE A 53 -13.85 -3.01 -5.39
CA PHE A 53 -13.61 -3.53 -4.05
C PHE A 53 -14.84 -3.39 -3.14
N TRP A 54 -15.46 -2.20 -3.12
CA TRP A 54 -16.62 -1.98 -2.25
C TRP A 54 -17.83 -2.80 -2.68
N GLU A 55 -18.07 -2.93 -3.99
CA GLU A 55 -19.12 -3.82 -4.49
C GLU A 55 -18.84 -5.29 -4.14
N LEU A 56 -17.59 -5.75 -4.28
CA LEU A 56 -17.19 -7.11 -3.93
C LEU A 56 -17.43 -7.40 -2.45
N ILE A 57 -16.99 -6.53 -1.54
CA ILE A 57 -17.16 -6.74 -0.09
C ILE A 57 -18.62 -6.55 0.34
N GLN A 58 -19.43 -5.80 -0.41
CA GLN A 58 -20.87 -5.76 -0.17
C GLN A 58 -21.54 -7.10 -0.47
N ARG A 59 -21.15 -7.78 -1.57
CA ARG A 59 -21.67 -9.10 -1.94
C ARG A 59 -21.10 -10.24 -1.08
N TRP A 60 -19.80 -10.19 -0.81
CA TRP A 60 -19.06 -11.23 -0.07
C TRP A 60 -18.24 -10.61 1.07
N PRO A 61 -18.89 -10.24 2.19
CA PRO A 61 -18.27 -9.43 3.25
C PRO A 61 -17.25 -10.16 4.12
N THR A 62 -17.23 -11.49 4.09
CA THR A 62 -16.42 -12.33 4.99
C THR A 62 -15.60 -13.35 4.21
N PRO A 63 -14.51 -13.90 4.79
CA PRO A 63 -13.77 -15.01 4.19
C PRO A 63 -14.69 -16.18 3.84
N TRP A 64 -15.66 -16.50 4.71
CA TRP A 64 -16.63 -17.56 4.43
C TRP A 64 -17.47 -17.26 3.18
N ALA A 65 -18.06 -16.07 3.09
CA ALA A 65 -18.89 -15.70 1.95
C ALA A 65 -18.08 -15.72 0.64
N LEU A 66 -16.89 -15.12 0.63
CA LEU A 66 -16.05 -15.06 -0.58
C LEU A 66 -15.50 -16.43 -0.98
N SER A 67 -15.28 -17.33 -0.02
CA SER A 67 -14.90 -18.72 -0.32
C SER A 67 -16.00 -19.55 -0.99
N LYS A 68 -17.26 -19.10 -0.90
CA LYS A 68 -18.44 -19.75 -1.50
C LYS A 68 -18.95 -19.03 -2.74
N ALA A 69 -18.30 -17.95 -3.15
CA ALA A 69 -18.65 -17.21 -4.36
C ALA A 69 -18.56 -18.11 -5.60
N ASP A 70 -19.52 -17.97 -6.51
CA ASP A 70 -19.38 -18.56 -7.84
C ASP A 70 -18.23 -17.87 -8.57
N GLN A 71 -17.33 -18.66 -9.16
CA GLN A 71 -16.13 -18.10 -9.80
C GLN A 71 -16.48 -17.28 -11.04
N ASN A 72 -17.54 -17.61 -11.78
CA ASN A 72 -17.94 -16.87 -12.98
C ASN A 72 -18.55 -15.53 -12.56
N GLU A 73 -19.47 -15.51 -11.59
CA GLU A 73 -20.04 -14.26 -11.06
C GLU A 73 -18.95 -13.31 -10.53
N LEU A 74 -17.99 -13.85 -9.77
CA LEU A 74 -16.86 -13.05 -9.28
C LEU A 74 -15.97 -12.57 -10.43
N SER A 75 -15.77 -13.40 -11.46
CA SER A 75 -14.98 -13.01 -12.64
C SER A 75 -15.65 -11.89 -13.43
N ASP A 76 -16.97 -11.92 -13.56
CA ASP A 76 -17.76 -10.88 -14.26
C ASP A 76 -17.65 -9.54 -13.54
N LEU A 77 -17.74 -9.53 -12.20
CA LEU A 77 -17.52 -8.33 -11.39
C LEU A 77 -16.11 -7.74 -11.60
N LEU A 78 -15.10 -8.61 -11.71
CA LEU A 78 -13.70 -8.20 -11.84
C LEU A 78 -13.27 -7.91 -13.28
N TYR A 79 -14.16 -8.13 -14.27
CA TYR A 79 -13.83 -8.11 -15.69
C TYR A 79 -13.10 -6.83 -16.11
N THR A 80 -13.58 -5.67 -15.65
CA THR A 80 -13.04 -4.34 -15.99
C THR A 80 -11.64 -4.08 -15.45
N LEU A 81 -11.18 -4.86 -14.47
CA LEU A 81 -9.86 -4.72 -13.87
C LEU A 81 -8.77 -5.48 -14.66
N GLY A 82 -9.16 -6.38 -15.57
CA GLY A 82 -8.27 -7.31 -16.27
C GLY A 82 -7.82 -8.50 -15.41
N THR A 83 -7.16 -9.51 -15.98
CA THR A 83 -6.71 -10.73 -15.26
C THR A 83 -7.77 -11.37 -14.35
N TYR A 84 -9.05 -11.17 -14.68
CA TYR A 84 -10.18 -11.38 -13.78
C TYR A 84 -10.33 -12.84 -13.37
N THR A 85 -10.09 -13.80 -14.28
CA THR A 85 -10.12 -15.24 -13.97
C THR A 85 -9.04 -15.65 -12.95
N ILE A 86 -7.86 -15.04 -13.05
CA ILE A 86 -6.76 -15.30 -12.11
C ILE A 86 -7.08 -14.67 -10.75
N ARG A 87 -7.61 -13.45 -10.74
CA ARG A 87 -7.98 -12.75 -9.52
C ARG A 87 -9.15 -13.42 -8.80
N SER A 88 -10.20 -13.82 -9.52
CA SER A 88 -11.36 -14.50 -8.94
C SER A 88 -10.95 -15.80 -8.26
N LYS A 89 -10.18 -16.65 -8.95
CA LYS A 89 -9.62 -17.87 -8.37
C LYS A 89 -8.77 -17.56 -7.13
N ARG A 90 -7.87 -16.58 -7.21
CA ARG A 90 -6.96 -16.22 -6.11
C ARG A 90 -7.72 -15.69 -4.89
N LEU A 91 -8.82 -14.98 -5.07
CA LEU A 91 -9.67 -14.47 -3.97
C LEU A 91 -10.41 -15.61 -3.26
N ILE A 92 -10.95 -16.58 -4.01
CA ILE A 92 -11.56 -17.78 -3.44
C ILE A 92 -10.51 -18.60 -2.69
N ASP A 93 -9.34 -18.85 -3.30
CA ASP A 93 -8.24 -19.60 -2.69
C ASP A 93 -7.71 -18.91 -1.42
N LEU A 94 -7.54 -17.58 -1.45
CA LEU A 94 -7.19 -16.78 -0.28
C LEU A 94 -8.20 -17.00 0.85
N SER A 95 -9.49 -16.91 0.52
CA SER A 95 -10.58 -17.00 1.50
C SER A 95 -10.65 -18.39 2.14
N LEU A 96 -10.50 -19.46 1.35
CA LEU A 96 -10.42 -20.83 1.85
C LEU A 96 -9.21 -21.03 2.76
N ALA A 97 -8.04 -20.52 2.37
CA ALA A 97 -6.83 -20.62 3.18
C ALA A 97 -6.94 -19.82 4.49
N TYR A 98 -7.55 -18.64 4.44
CA TYR A 98 -7.77 -17.79 5.61
C TYR A 98 -8.66 -18.47 6.66
N LEU A 99 -9.69 -19.21 6.23
CA LEU A 99 -10.55 -19.98 7.13
C LEU A 99 -9.81 -21.20 7.72
N LYS A 100 -8.98 -21.86 6.91
CA LYS A 100 -8.27 -23.07 7.30
C LYS A 100 -7.13 -22.80 8.29
N ASP A 101 -6.38 -21.74 8.07
CA ASP A 101 -5.20 -21.37 8.84
C ASP A 101 -5.19 -19.83 8.97
N PRO A 102 -6.01 -19.27 9.88
CA PRO A 102 -6.14 -17.82 10.02
C PRO A 102 -4.84 -17.17 10.49
N PRO A 103 -4.58 -15.90 10.15
CA PRO A 103 -3.40 -15.18 10.60
C PRO A 103 -3.25 -15.19 12.12
N ASN A 104 -2.05 -15.54 12.60
CA ASN A 104 -1.72 -15.53 14.01
C ASN A 104 -0.44 -14.70 14.23
N LYS A 105 -0.55 -13.65 15.04
CA LYS A 105 0.58 -12.76 15.38
C LYS A 105 1.70 -13.44 16.16
N TYR A 106 1.39 -14.51 16.88
CA TYR A 106 2.35 -15.26 17.70
C TYR A 106 2.92 -16.49 16.99
N ASP A 107 2.38 -16.86 15.83
CA ASP A 107 2.85 -17.99 15.01
C ASP A 107 2.96 -17.58 13.53
N PRO A 108 3.90 -16.67 13.19
CA PRO A 108 4.08 -16.22 11.82
C PRO A 108 4.64 -17.36 10.96
N ARG A 109 3.96 -17.64 9.85
CA ARG A 109 4.36 -18.71 8.94
C ARG A 109 5.44 -18.23 7.95
N PRO A 110 6.29 -19.14 7.43
CA PRO A 110 7.36 -18.76 6.51
C PRO A 110 6.85 -18.09 5.22
N SER A 111 7.48 -16.98 4.86
CA SER A 111 7.25 -16.28 3.60
C SER A 111 7.83 -17.05 2.42
N ARG A 112 7.04 -17.16 1.35
CA ARG A 112 7.51 -17.65 0.04
C ARG A 112 8.36 -16.63 -0.74
N PRO A 113 8.05 -15.32 -0.76
CA PRO A 113 8.82 -14.39 -1.58
C PRO A 113 10.22 -14.11 -1.01
N THR A 114 11.12 -13.70 -1.90
CA THR A 114 12.48 -13.26 -1.56
C THR A 114 12.72 -11.83 -2.03
N LEU A 115 13.38 -11.03 -1.19
CA LEU A 115 13.76 -9.64 -1.41
C LEU A 115 15.17 -9.53 -2.02
N PRO A 116 15.51 -8.41 -2.67
CA PRO A 116 16.89 -8.08 -3.01
C PRO A 116 17.75 -7.95 -1.74
N SER A 117 18.98 -8.47 -1.75
CA SER A 117 19.93 -8.23 -0.66
C SER A 117 20.33 -6.75 -0.61
N PRO A 118 20.40 -6.13 0.58
CA PRO A 118 20.83 -4.74 0.75
C PRO A 118 22.34 -4.52 0.52
N THR A 119 23.14 -5.59 0.34
CA THR A 119 24.59 -5.47 0.15
C THR A 119 24.97 -4.85 -1.20
N LYS A 120 25.68 -3.72 -1.17
CA LYS A 120 26.43 -3.13 -2.30
C LYS A 120 27.61 -4.04 -2.67
N GLN A 121 27.38 -5.13 -3.39
CA GLN A 121 28.46 -5.95 -3.95
C GLN A 121 28.40 -5.97 -5.48
N THR A 122 29.56 -5.76 -6.09
CA THR A 122 29.88 -5.71 -7.53
C THR A 122 29.85 -7.08 -8.22
N SER A 123 29.31 -8.12 -7.57
CA SER A 123 29.19 -9.45 -8.18
C SER A 123 27.99 -9.52 -9.14
N PRO A 124 28.11 -10.19 -10.31
CA PRO A 124 27.05 -10.28 -11.31
C PRO A 124 25.78 -11.02 -10.85
N GLN A 125 25.79 -11.67 -9.68
CA GLN A 125 24.63 -12.33 -9.08
C GLN A 125 24.16 -11.57 -7.83
N LYS A 126 23.05 -10.84 -7.93
CA LYS A 126 22.38 -10.21 -6.78
C LYS A 126 21.84 -11.31 -5.86
N LYS A 127 22.45 -11.49 -4.68
CA LYS A 127 21.92 -12.39 -3.65
C LYS A 127 20.50 -11.93 -3.25
N ARG A 128 19.59 -12.89 -3.10
CA ARG A 128 18.21 -12.65 -2.63
C ARG A 128 18.07 -13.18 -1.21
N ILE A 129 17.44 -12.40 -0.34
CA ILE A 129 17.14 -12.80 1.05
C ILE A 129 15.66 -13.21 1.15
N LYS A 130 15.31 -14.12 2.07
CA LYS A 130 13.90 -14.44 2.30
C LYS A 130 13.17 -13.24 2.91
N TYR A 131 11.93 -13.00 2.49
CA TYR A 131 11.08 -12.00 3.14
C TYR A 131 10.83 -12.45 4.60
N PRO A 132 10.86 -11.57 5.61
CA PRO A 132 10.58 -11.93 7.00
C PRO A 132 9.23 -12.63 7.15
N ALA A 133 9.09 -13.59 8.06
CA ALA A 133 7.80 -14.23 8.30
C ALA A 133 6.80 -13.22 8.87
N THR A 134 5.56 -13.24 8.38
CA THR A 134 4.45 -12.43 8.90
C THR A 134 3.24 -13.32 9.17
N PRO A 135 2.25 -12.86 9.96
CA PRO A 135 1.02 -13.60 10.23
C PRO A 135 0.22 -13.99 8.98
N VAL A 136 0.40 -13.26 7.87
CA VAL A 136 -0.32 -13.47 6.61
C VAL A 136 0.54 -14.17 5.53
N SER A 137 1.77 -14.55 5.84
CA SER A 137 2.77 -14.93 4.83
C SER A 137 2.51 -16.24 4.09
N HIS A 138 1.77 -17.17 4.69
CA HIS A 138 1.41 -18.45 4.07
C HIS A 138 0.23 -18.36 3.11
N LEU A 139 -0.51 -17.23 3.11
CA LEU A 139 -1.77 -17.12 2.40
C LEU A 139 -1.57 -16.99 0.87
N PRO A 140 -2.48 -17.55 0.05
CA PRO A 140 -2.43 -17.37 -1.39
C PRO A 140 -2.52 -15.89 -1.80
N GLY A 141 -1.66 -15.47 -2.72
CA GLY A 141 -1.69 -14.09 -3.23
C GLY A 141 -0.90 -13.08 -2.41
N THR A 142 -0.27 -13.48 -1.31
CA THR A 142 0.56 -12.58 -0.48
C THR A 142 2.00 -12.46 -1.00
N GLY A 143 2.18 -11.69 -2.07
CA GLY A 143 3.51 -11.27 -2.55
C GLY A 143 4.09 -10.10 -1.72
N PRO A 144 5.30 -9.61 -2.05
CA PRO A 144 5.96 -8.52 -1.31
C PRO A 144 5.07 -7.31 -1.06
N TYR A 145 4.33 -6.84 -2.07
CA TYR A 145 3.40 -5.71 -1.93
C TYR A 145 2.31 -5.92 -0.86
N ALA A 146 1.75 -7.14 -0.76
CA ALA A 146 0.76 -7.48 0.25
C ALA A 146 1.38 -7.57 1.65
N LEU A 147 2.58 -8.15 1.75
CA LEU A 147 3.29 -8.26 3.02
C LEU A 147 3.74 -6.89 3.54
N ASP A 148 4.25 -6.02 2.66
CA ASP A 148 4.59 -4.64 2.99
C ASP A 148 3.34 -3.87 3.44
N SER A 149 2.23 -4.00 2.70
CA SER A 149 0.95 -3.37 3.08
C SER A 149 0.48 -3.83 4.47
N TYR A 150 0.51 -5.13 4.75
CA TYR A 150 0.14 -5.65 6.07
C TYR A 150 1.04 -5.08 7.18
N ARG A 151 2.37 -5.10 6.98
CA ARG A 151 3.36 -4.64 7.97
C ARG A 151 3.31 -3.14 8.23
N ILE A 152 2.90 -2.34 7.23
CA ILE A 152 2.77 -0.88 7.35
C ILE A 152 1.46 -0.50 8.07
N PHE A 153 0.35 -1.17 7.76
CA PHE A 153 -0.98 -0.71 8.16
C PHE A 153 -1.61 -1.53 9.29
N CYS A 154 -1.58 -2.87 9.24
CA CYS A 154 -2.29 -3.71 10.20
C CYS A 154 -1.62 -3.76 11.58
N THR A 155 -0.29 -3.75 11.62
CA THR A 155 0.46 -3.91 12.88
C THR A 155 0.28 -2.73 13.83
N VAL A 156 0.17 -1.51 13.30
CA VAL A 156 -0.12 -0.28 14.07
C VAL A 156 -1.54 -0.29 14.63
N HIS A 157 -2.47 -0.94 13.94
CA HIS A 157 -3.83 -1.09 14.44
C HIS A 157 -3.88 -2.06 15.65
N ASP A 158 -3.12 -3.15 15.59
CA ASP A 158 -3.04 -4.13 16.69
C ASP A 158 -2.24 -3.61 17.89
N ASP A 159 -1.19 -2.83 17.63
CA ASP A 159 -0.36 -2.17 18.62
C ASP A 159 -0.02 -0.74 18.14
N PRO A 160 -0.67 0.30 18.71
CA PRO A 160 -0.41 1.69 18.33
C PRO A 160 1.03 2.16 18.54
N LEU A 161 1.83 1.44 19.33
CA LEU A 161 3.25 1.72 19.55
C LEU A 161 4.17 0.95 18.60
N SER A 162 3.60 0.13 17.71
CA SER A 162 4.35 -0.66 16.75
C SER A 162 5.16 0.23 15.80
N ASP A 163 6.47 -0.01 15.80
CA ASP A 163 7.43 0.60 14.89
C ASP A 163 7.70 -0.28 13.65
N GLU A 164 6.89 -1.32 13.42
CA GLU A 164 7.09 -2.28 12.33
C GLU A 164 7.27 -1.57 10.98
N TRP A 165 6.45 -0.55 10.71
CA TRP A 165 6.48 0.22 9.46
C TRP A 165 7.84 0.88 9.18
N LYS A 166 8.63 1.20 10.21
CA LYS A 166 9.97 1.80 10.08
C LYS A 166 10.98 0.81 9.50
N THR A 167 10.71 -0.49 9.58
CA THR A 167 11.59 -1.56 9.07
C THR A 167 11.20 -2.04 7.67
N VAL A 168 10.11 -1.52 7.10
CA VAL A 168 9.60 -1.94 5.79
C VAL A 168 10.27 -1.13 4.68
N ALA A 169 10.77 -1.83 3.67
CA ALA A 169 11.38 -1.23 2.48
C ALA A 169 10.61 -1.66 1.21
N PRO A 170 9.46 -1.04 0.93
CA PRO A 170 8.60 -1.45 -0.18
C PRO A 170 9.18 -1.03 -1.52
N SER A 171 8.85 -1.78 -2.58
CA SER A 171 9.12 -1.38 -3.97
C SER A 171 7.91 -0.72 -4.64
N ASP A 172 6.74 -0.76 -4.02
CA ASP A 172 5.54 -0.12 -4.56
C ASP A 172 5.61 1.39 -4.43
N LYS A 173 5.33 2.11 -5.52
CA LYS A 173 5.49 3.56 -5.60
C LYS A 173 4.56 4.31 -4.64
N GLU A 174 3.35 3.80 -4.39
CA GLU A 174 2.38 4.47 -3.53
C GLU A 174 2.71 4.22 -2.06
N LEU A 175 3.17 3.01 -1.72
CA LEU A 175 3.73 2.73 -0.38
C LEU A 175 4.99 3.56 -0.11
N ILE A 176 5.87 3.73 -1.09
CA ILE A 176 7.06 4.60 -0.97
C ILE A 176 6.65 6.05 -0.72
N ARG A 177 5.69 6.58 -1.50
CA ARG A 177 5.16 7.94 -1.30
C ARG A 177 4.57 8.11 0.10
N PHE A 178 3.80 7.13 0.56
CA PHE A 178 3.22 7.12 1.90
C PHE A 178 4.29 7.09 3.00
N LEU A 179 5.31 6.22 2.89
CA LEU A 179 6.37 6.14 3.88
C LEU A 179 7.26 7.39 3.91
N LYS A 180 7.58 8.00 2.76
CA LYS A 180 8.26 9.31 2.71
C LYS A 180 7.48 10.36 3.51
N TRP A 181 6.16 10.44 3.30
CA TRP A 181 5.28 11.31 4.07
C TRP A 181 5.29 10.97 5.57
N LYS A 182 5.10 9.69 5.93
CA LYS A 182 4.99 9.24 7.33
C LYS A 182 6.28 9.50 8.12
N TRP A 183 7.45 9.19 7.54
CA TRP A 183 8.74 9.48 8.16
C TRP A 183 8.95 10.97 8.40
N ALA A 184 8.57 11.83 7.46
CA ALA A 184 8.77 13.27 7.59
C ALA A 184 7.73 13.94 8.50
N ALA A 185 6.45 13.57 8.38
CA ALA A 185 5.35 14.18 9.12
C ALA A 185 5.24 13.67 10.56
N GLU A 186 5.38 12.36 10.78
CA GLU A 186 5.25 11.74 12.11
C GLU A 186 6.62 11.50 12.76
N GLY A 187 7.59 11.01 11.97
CA GLY A 187 8.93 10.71 12.48
C GLY A 187 9.86 11.92 12.58
N GLN A 188 9.53 13.04 11.92
CA GLN A 188 10.44 14.19 11.75
C GLN A 188 11.83 13.82 11.22
N MET A 189 11.89 12.80 10.35
CA MET A 189 13.12 12.33 9.72
C MET A 189 12.95 12.23 8.21
N LYS A 190 14.07 12.25 7.50
CA LYS A 190 14.15 11.92 6.07
C LYS A 190 14.48 10.44 5.93
N TRP A 191 13.64 9.70 5.21
CA TRP A 191 13.91 8.31 4.84
C TRP A 191 14.24 8.18 3.35
N CYS A 192 15.27 7.40 3.02
CA CYS A 192 15.70 7.11 1.65
C CYS A 192 15.20 5.71 1.21
N PRO A 193 14.25 5.61 0.26
CA PRO A 193 13.69 4.32 -0.16
C PRO A 193 14.71 3.33 -0.73
N GLU A 194 15.77 3.85 -1.37
CA GLU A 194 16.77 3.05 -2.07
C GLU A 194 17.78 2.40 -1.12
N THR A 195 18.10 3.06 -0.01
CA THR A 195 19.11 2.60 0.95
C THR A 195 18.50 2.15 2.28
N GLY A 196 17.30 2.61 2.63
CA GLY A 196 16.72 2.46 3.96
C GLY A 196 17.26 3.44 4.99
N ASP A 197 18.22 4.31 4.61
CA ASP A 197 18.86 5.23 5.55
C ASP A 197 17.88 6.30 6.05
N VAL A 198 17.99 6.60 7.34
CA VAL A 198 17.20 7.63 8.02
C VAL A 198 18.14 8.75 8.48
N GLN A 199 17.81 9.98 8.09
CA GLN A 199 18.62 11.18 8.34
C GLN A 199 17.79 12.27 9.01
N PRO A 200 18.41 13.23 9.73
CA PRO A 200 17.71 14.40 10.23
C PRO A 200 16.97 15.15 9.11
N LEU A 201 15.75 15.59 9.40
CA LEU A 201 14.93 16.32 8.45
C LEU A 201 15.51 17.70 8.16
N THR A 202 15.43 18.14 6.90
CA THR A 202 15.88 19.46 6.47
C THR A 202 14.76 20.23 5.77
N ILE A 203 14.81 21.57 5.85
CA ILE A 203 13.86 22.47 5.18
C ILE A 203 13.84 22.22 3.66
N SER A 204 15.01 22.04 3.05
CA SER A 204 15.14 21.75 1.62
C SER A 204 14.43 20.45 1.24
N TYR A 205 14.61 19.38 2.03
CA TYR A 205 13.91 18.12 1.77
C TYR A 205 12.39 18.26 1.92
N LEU A 206 11.91 18.98 2.94
CA LEU A 206 10.48 19.24 3.11
C LEU A 206 9.88 19.95 1.89
N GLN A 207 10.57 20.96 1.35
CA GLN A 207 10.13 21.65 0.13
C GLN A 207 10.05 20.70 -1.06
N THR A 208 11.07 19.86 -1.27
CA THR A 208 11.08 18.84 -2.33
C THR A 208 9.91 17.85 -2.16
N LEU A 209 9.73 17.31 -0.96
CA LEU A 209 8.68 16.33 -0.68
C LEU A 209 7.28 16.92 -0.86
N ILE A 210 7.04 18.16 -0.42
CA ILE A 210 5.78 18.88 -0.68
C ILE A 210 5.52 18.99 -2.19
N GLY A 211 6.53 19.32 -2.98
CA GLY A 211 6.43 19.34 -4.45
C GLY A 211 6.10 17.98 -5.05
N GLU A 212 6.70 16.89 -4.53
CA GLU A 212 6.43 15.51 -4.98
C GLU A 212 5.00 15.03 -4.66
N LEU A 213 4.48 15.43 -3.49
CA LEU A 213 3.18 14.98 -2.98
C LEU A 213 2.01 15.84 -3.45
N THR A 214 2.26 17.09 -3.85
CA THR A 214 1.22 17.96 -4.41
C THR A 214 0.67 17.33 -5.69
N PRO A 215 -0.66 17.12 -5.81
CA PRO A 215 -1.27 16.61 -7.03
C PRO A 215 -0.90 17.50 -8.22
N ARG A 216 -0.51 16.89 -9.35
CA ARG A 216 -0.32 17.66 -10.59
C ARG A 216 -1.70 18.05 -11.10
N GLU A 217 -1.96 19.35 -11.24
CA GLU A 217 -3.19 19.83 -11.89
C GLU A 217 -3.30 19.18 -13.27
N THR A 218 -4.37 18.46 -13.51
CA THR A 218 -4.76 18.09 -14.87
C THR A 218 -5.31 19.35 -15.52
N PRO A 219 -4.81 19.80 -16.69
CA PRO A 219 -5.43 20.91 -17.39
C PRO A 219 -6.91 20.60 -17.59
N SER A 220 -7.76 21.49 -17.10
CA SER A 220 -9.21 21.38 -17.23
C SER A 220 -9.57 21.19 -18.71
N PRO A 221 -10.48 20.27 -19.08
CA PRO A 221 -10.95 20.21 -20.46
C PRO A 221 -11.57 21.56 -20.80
N ASN A 222 -10.95 22.22 -21.77
CA ASN A 222 -11.33 23.51 -22.31
C ASN A 222 -12.84 23.52 -22.59
N THR A 223 -13.58 24.40 -21.92
CA THR A 223 -15.01 24.65 -22.16
C THR A 223 -15.13 25.35 -23.52
N GLY A 224 -14.95 24.59 -24.60
CA GLY A 224 -15.04 25.05 -25.97
C GLY A 224 -16.27 24.45 -26.65
N CYS A 225 -17.11 25.34 -27.19
CA CYS A 225 -18.22 25.08 -28.12
C CYS A 225 -19.51 24.52 -27.46
N ILE A 226 -20.73 24.98 -27.75
CA ILE A 226 -21.26 25.56 -28.99
C ILE A 226 -22.43 26.50 -28.62
N GLN A 227 -22.40 27.77 -29.01
CA GLN A 227 -23.64 28.54 -29.20
C GLN A 227 -24.16 28.20 -30.60
N ALA A 228 -25.29 27.51 -30.66
CA ALA A 228 -26.04 27.32 -31.89
C ALA A 228 -26.94 28.53 -32.10
N THR A 229 -26.71 29.26 -33.19
CA THR A 229 -27.67 30.16 -33.84
C THR A 229 -28.56 29.36 -34.77
#